data_AF-A0A101ACN0-F1
#
_entry.id   AF-A0A101ACN0-F1
#
_cell.length_a   1.000
_cell.length_b   1.000
_cell.length_c   1.000
_cell.angle_alpha   90.00
_cell.angle_beta   90.00
_cell.angle_gamma   90.00
#
_symmetry.space_group_name_H-M   'P 1'
#
loop_
_entity.id
_entity.type
_entity.pdbx_description
1 polymer ?
#
loop_
_entity_poly.entity_id
_entity_poly.type
_entity_poly.pdbx_seq_one_letter_code
_entity_poly.pdbx_strand_id
1 'polypeptide(L)'
;MSSTNERLSEEPQERRGAPGSRDTGSDAPSGGPADRPSGTYRGDETVPSHPEQGDPEQTGSEKTEAPPSDAEPAVPPYGGRQTSAKPDTGGPTGAVKPVTDTG
;
A
#
# COMPACT_ATOMS: atom_id res chain seq x y z
N MET A 1 -14.87 -40.82 3.20
CA MET A 1 -13.78 -40.17 2.44
C MET A 1 -12.98 -39.35 3.43
N SER A 2 -11.93 -39.92 4.03
CA SER A 2 -11.02 -39.17 4.91
C SER A 2 -9.93 -38.56 4.04
N SER A 3 -10.08 -37.30 3.67
CA SER A 3 -8.95 -36.48 3.22
C SER A 3 -8.19 -36.05 4.47
N THR A 4 -7.33 -36.94 4.95
CA THR A 4 -6.30 -36.58 5.92
C THR A 4 -5.55 -35.41 5.33
N ASN A 5 -5.53 -34.30 6.07
CA ASN A 5 -4.79 -33.10 5.75
C ASN A 5 -3.30 -33.45 5.84
N GLU A 6 -2.76 -34.14 4.83
CA GLU A 6 -1.35 -34.46 4.74
C GLU A 6 -0.60 -33.13 4.64
N ARG A 7 0.01 -32.74 5.76
CA ARG A 7 1.01 -31.67 5.78
C ARG A 7 2.16 -32.15 4.89
N LEU A 8 2.13 -31.74 3.63
CA LEU A 8 3.26 -31.85 2.73
C LEU A 8 4.48 -31.28 3.44
N SER A 9 5.51 -32.10 3.61
CA SER A 9 6.78 -31.64 4.18
C SER A 9 7.30 -30.48 3.35
N GLU A 10 7.55 -29.34 4.01
CA GLU A 10 8.11 -28.17 3.33
C GLU A 10 9.56 -28.45 2.90
N GLU A 11 9.97 -27.86 1.77
CA GLU A 11 11.37 -27.90 1.36
C GLU A 11 12.28 -27.18 2.40
N PRO A 12 13.42 -27.80 2.76
CA PRO A 12 14.40 -27.21 3.66
C PRO A 12 14.84 -25.81 3.21
N GLN A 13 14.98 -24.89 4.16
CA GLN A 13 15.29 -23.48 3.86
C GLN A 13 16.68 -23.32 3.22
N GLU A 14 17.61 -24.23 3.51
CA GLU A 14 18.96 -24.24 2.93
C GLU A 14 18.93 -24.45 1.41
N ARG A 15 17.88 -25.11 0.89
CA ARG A 15 17.68 -25.29 -0.56
C ARG A 15 17.14 -24.05 -1.25
N ARG A 16 16.68 -23.03 -0.49
CA ARG A 16 16.10 -21.80 -1.04
C ARG A 16 17.14 -20.74 -1.39
N GLY A 17 18.43 -21.03 -1.15
CA GLY A 17 19.54 -20.10 -1.34
C GLY A 17 19.76 -19.17 -0.15
N ALA A 18 20.90 -18.49 -0.13
CA ALA A 18 21.20 -17.51 0.91
C ALA A 18 20.20 -16.33 0.86
N PRO A 19 19.96 -15.64 1.98
CA PRO A 19 19.17 -14.41 1.96
C PRO A 19 19.72 -13.43 0.92
N GLY A 20 18.86 -12.99 -0.02
CA GLY A 20 19.27 -12.10 -1.11
C GLY A 20 19.90 -12.79 -2.33
N SER A 21 19.95 -14.13 -2.39
CA SER A 21 20.47 -14.85 -3.56
C SER A 21 19.51 -14.84 -4.77
N ARG A 22 18.29 -14.34 -4.60
CA ARG A 22 17.36 -14.16 -5.72
C ARG A 22 17.79 -12.94 -6.50
N ASP A 23 17.83 -13.10 -7.82
CA ASP A 23 17.98 -11.99 -8.75
C ASP A 23 16.88 -10.95 -8.50
N THR A 24 17.26 -9.68 -8.36
CA THR A 24 16.33 -8.55 -8.21
C THR A 24 15.78 -8.07 -9.55
N GLY A 25 16.26 -8.66 -10.65
CA GLY A 25 15.96 -8.22 -12.00
C GLY A 25 16.89 -7.08 -12.43
N SER A 26 16.61 -6.52 -13.61
CA SER A 26 17.42 -5.46 -14.21
C SER A 26 17.34 -4.14 -13.42
N ASP A 27 18.49 -3.58 -13.04
CA ASP A 27 18.61 -2.22 -12.51
C ASP A 27 18.31 -1.14 -13.57
N ALA A 28 18.37 -1.51 -14.85
CA ALA A 28 18.05 -0.61 -15.94
C ALA A 28 16.55 -0.66 -16.30
N PRO A 29 15.94 0.49 -16.66
CA PRO A 29 14.59 0.49 -17.20
C PRO A 29 14.55 -0.34 -18.48
N SER A 30 13.52 -1.17 -18.61
CA SER A 30 13.19 -1.82 -19.88
C SER A 30 12.77 -0.73 -20.88
N GLY A 31 13.74 -0.24 -21.64
CA GLY A 31 13.60 0.97 -22.44
C GLY A 31 12.72 0.82 -23.67
N GLY A 32 12.41 -0.42 -24.10
CA GLY A 32 11.88 -0.66 -25.44
C GLY A 32 12.69 0.09 -26.51
N PRO A 33 12.18 0.22 -27.74
CA PRO A 33 12.76 1.15 -28.69
C PRO A 33 12.57 2.59 -28.19
N ALA A 34 13.66 3.36 -28.11
CA ALA A 34 13.60 4.80 -27.82
C ALA A 34 12.78 5.55 -28.89
N ASP A 35 12.83 5.06 -30.13
CA ASP A 35 12.17 5.64 -31.29
C ASP A 35 10.75 5.08 -31.46
N ARG A 36 9.84 5.44 -30.55
CA ARG A 36 8.41 5.24 -30.79
C ARG A 36 7.93 6.32 -31.75
N PRO A 37 7.35 5.97 -32.92
CA PRO A 37 6.82 6.99 -33.82
C PRO A 37 5.73 7.78 -33.10
N SER A 38 5.85 9.10 -33.11
CA SER A 38 4.75 9.99 -32.70
C SER A 38 3.64 9.86 -33.74
N GLY A 39 2.65 9.03 -33.47
CA GLY A 39 1.47 8.94 -34.33
C GLY A 39 0.64 10.22 -34.20
N THR A 40 0.40 10.91 -35.31
CA THR A 40 -0.69 11.89 -35.37
C THR A 40 -2.01 11.12 -35.25
N TYR A 41 -2.83 11.46 -34.25
CA TYR A 41 -4.17 10.92 -34.14
C TYR A 41 -4.95 11.25 -35.43
N ARG A 42 -5.39 10.20 -36.15
CA ARG A 42 -6.18 10.27 -37.39
C ARG A 42 -7.61 9.79 -37.14
N GLY A 43 -8.09 9.89 -35.91
CA GLY A 43 -9.47 9.57 -35.58
C GLY A 43 -10.42 10.70 -35.97
N ASP A 44 -11.72 10.42 -35.89
CA ASP A 44 -12.74 11.45 -35.98
C ASP A 44 -12.52 12.47 -34.84
N GLU A 45 -12.28 13.73 -35.20
CA GLU A 45 -12.12 14.83 -34.25
C GLU A 45 -13.48 15.31 -33.70
N THR A 46 -14.59 14.66 -34.10
CA THR A 46 -15.90 14.96 -33.54
C THR A 46 -15.94 14.62 -32.06
N VAL A 47 -15.90 15.66 -31.25
CA VAL A 47 -16.30 15.57 -29.84
C VAL A 47 -17.83 15.57 -29.80
N PRO A 48 -18.48 14.60 -29.13
CA PRO A 48 -19.92 14.64 -28.91
C PRO A 48 -20.29 15.99 -28.27
N SER A 49 -21.08 16.79 -28.97
CA SER A 49 -21.56 18.06 -28.43
C SER A 49 -22.53 17.76 -27.28
N HIS A 50 -22.16 18.11 -26.06
CA HIS A 50 -23.09 18.07 -24.94
C HIS A 50 -24.11 19.20 -25.15
N PRO A 51 -25.43 18.93 -25.09
CA PRO A 51 -26.39 20.02 -25.13
C PRO A 51 -26.09 20.97 -23.97
N GLU A 52 -25.91 22.25 -24.26
CA GLU A 52 -25.58 23.28 -23.25
C GLU A 52 -26.74 23.52 -22.25
N GLN A 53 -27.86 22.83 -22.45
CA GLN A 53 -28.99 22.82 -21.54
C GLN A 53 -28.96 21.51 -20.75
N GLY A 54 -27.94 21.35 -19.92
CA GLY A 54 -28.10 20.52 -18.73
C GLY A 54 -29.16 21.20 -17.87
N ASP A 55 -30.23 20.48 -17.53
CA ASP A 55 -31.20 20.93 -16.54
C ASP A 55 -30.43 21.46 -15.31
N PRO A 56 -30.63 22.73 -14.91
CA PRO A 56 -29.92 23.31 -13.77
C PRO A 56 -30.22 22.56 -12.46
N GLU A 57 -31.26 21.72 -12.44
CA GLU A 57 -31.61 20.87 -11.30
C GLU A 57 -30.76 19.59 -11.19
N GLN A 58 -29.97 19.21 -12.20
CA GLN A 58 -29.26 17.92 -12.19
C GLN A 58 -27.79 18.00 -11.74
N THR A 59 -27.25 19.20 -11.57
CA THR A 59 -26.00 19.36 -10.82
C THR A 59 -26.40 19.65 -9.38
N GLY A 60 -26.14 18.73 -8.44
CA GLY A 60 -26.33 18.91 -7.01
C GLY A 60 -25.39 19.98 -6.43
N SER A 61 -25.48 21.19 -6.97
CA SER A 61 -24.71 22.38 -6.63
C SER A 61 -25.29 23.11 -5.42
N GLU A 62 -26.30 22.53 -4.76
CA GLU A 62 -26.78 22.95 -3.45
C GLU A 62 -25.66 22.73 -2.43
N LYS A 63 -24.74 23.69 -2.39
CA LYS A 63 -23.78 23.81 -1.32
C LYS A 63 -24.58 23.97 -0.03
N THR A 64 -24.23 23.19 0.98
CA THR A 64 -24.74 23.41 2.32
C THR A 64 -24.34 24.82 2.76
N GLU A 65 -25.29 25.78 2.71
CA GLU A 65 -25.09 27.16 3.18
C GLU A 65 -25.02 27.24 4.72
N ALA A 66 -25.37 26.16 5.41
CA ALA A 66 -25.27 26.10 6.86
C ALA A 66 -23.80 26.17 7.29
N PRO A 67 -23.48 27.00 8.30
CA PRO A 67 -22.14 26.99 8.88
C PRO A 67 -21.82 25.59 9.40
N PRO A 68 -20.53 25.17 9.39
CA PRO A 68 -20.15 23.91 10.00
C PRO A 68 -20.63 23.88 11.46
N SER A 69 -21.19 22.74 11.87
CA SER A 69 -21.54 22.52 13.28
C SER A 69 -20.26 22.55 14.13
N ASP A 70 -20.35 23.05 15.36
CA ASP A 70 -19.27 23.04 16.37
C ASP A 70 -19.06 21.64 16.98
N ALA A 71 -19.15 20.61 16.14
CA ALA A 71 -18.95 19.24 16.57
C ALA A 71 -17.47 19.03 16.94
N GLU A 72 -17.23 18.41 18.08
CA GLU A 72 -15.87 18.09 18.51
C GLU A 72 -15.16 17.19 17.47
N PRO A 73 -13.85 17.40 17.21
CA PRO A 73 -13.08 16.54 16.32
C PRO A 73 -13.13 15.08 16.74
N ALA A 74 -13.23 14.17 15.77
CA ALA A 74 -13.15 12.74 16.06
C ALA A 74 -11.82 12.39 16.74
N VAL A 75 -11.90 11.69 17.88
CA VAL A 75 -10.71 11.20 18.58
C VAL A 75 -10.01 10.15 17.69
N PRO A 76 -8.76 10.37 17.25
CA PRO A 76 -8.04 9.38 16.45
C PRO A 76 -7.90 8.05 17.20
N PRO A 77 -7.84 6.90 16.52
CA PRO A 77 -7.77 5.58 17.16
C PRO A 77 -6.47 5.33 17.94
N TYR A 78 -5.59 6.32 18.02
CA TYR A 78 -4.34 6.30 18.77
C TYR A 78 -4.39 7.12 20.07
N GLY A 79 -5.49 7.85 20.34
CA GLY A 79 -5.63 8.80 21.47
C GLY A 79 -5.58 8.22 22.89
N GLY A 80 -5.41 6.90 23.04
CA GLY A 80 -5.24 6.21 24.32
C GLY A 80 -4.01 5.29 24.36
N ARG A 81 -3.08 5.43 23.43
CA ARG A 81 -1.87 4.58 23.41
C ARG A 81 -0.88 5.03 24.47
N GLN A 82 -0.18 4.05 25.03
CA GLN A 82 0.92 4.30 25.94
C GLN A 82 2.01 5.10 25.23
N THR A 83 2.40 6.23 25.82
CA THR A 83 3.51 7.08 25.31
C THR A 83 4.87 6.64 25.83
N SER A 84 4.90 5.71 26.78
CA SER A 84 6.10 5.16 27.39
C SER A 84 5.97 3.66 27.64
N ALA A 85 7.12 2.99 27.71
CA ALA A 85 7.19 1.59 28.10
C ALA A 85 6.66 1.41 29.52
N LYS A 86 6.00 0.27 29.79
CA LYS A 86 5.67 -0.14 31.16
C LYS A 86 7.00 -0.37 31.92
N PRO A 87 7.08 0.00 33.20
CA PRO A 87 8.26 -0.29 33.99
C PRO A 87 8.50 -1.79 34.02
N ASP A 88 9.77 -2.18 33.93
CA ASP A 88 10.22 -3.57 33.94
C ASP A 88 9.87 -4.23 35.27
N THR A 89 8.68 -4.82 35.33
CA THR A 89 8.25 -5.65 36.45
C THR A 89 8.72 -7.08 36.17
N GLY A 90 10.03 -7.27 36.02
CA GLY A 90 10.73 -8.56 35.96
C GLY A 90 9.98 -9.73 35.32
N GLY A 91 9.60 -9.63 34.04
CA GLY A 91 9.11 -10.74 33.21
C GLY A 91 10.23 -11.33 32.36
N PRO A 92 10.12 -12.60 31.88
CA PRO A 92 11.25 -13.36 31.37
C PRO A 92 11.98 -12.66 30.23
N THR A 93 13.30 -12.60 30.39
CA THR A 93 14.30 -11.93 29.56
C THR A 93 14.26 -12.41 28.11
N GLY A 94 13.47 -11.76 27.27
CA GLY A 94 13.42 -11.97 25.81
C GLY A 94 14.51 -11.24 25.03
N ALA A 95 15.64 -10.88 25.66
CA ALA A 95 16.73 -10.17 25.00
C ALA A 95 18.00 -11.03 25.00
N VAL A 96 18.32 -11.64 23.85
CA VAL A 96 19.69 -12.10 23.57
C VAL A 96 20.58 -10.88 23.45
N LYS A 97 21.61 -10.78 24.31
CA LYS A 97 22.59 -9.71 24.21
C LYS A 97 23.50 -9.95 23.00
N PRO A 98 23.85 -8.92 22.21
CA PRO A 98 24.85 -9.06 21.17
C PRO A 98 26.19 -9.42 21.83
N VAL A 99 26.81 -10.50 21.37
CA VAL A 99 28.19 -10.82 21.71
C VAL A 99 29.06 -9.78 21.02
N THR A 100 29.81 -9.00 21.80
CA THR A 100 30.94 -8.24 21.28
C THR A 100 32.05 -9.22 20.96
N ASP A 101 32.26 -9.44 19.66
CA ASP A 101 33.47 -10.05 19.11
C ASP A 101 34.68 -9.20 19.54
N THR A 102 35.63 -9.82 20.21
CA THR A 102 36.92 -9.21 20.54
C THR A 102 37.99 -10.15 20.02
N GLY A 103 38.55 -9.78 18.87
CA GLY A 103 39.96 -9.98 18.46
C GLY A 103 40.48 -11.40 18.38
#